data_AF-A0A0F7PTR4-F1
#
_entry.id   AF-A0A0F7PTR4-F1
#
_cell.length_a   1.000
_cell.length_b   1.000
_cell.length_c   1.000
_cell.angle_alpha   90.00
_cell.angle_beta   90.00
_cell.angle_gamma   90.00
#
_symmetry.space_group_name_H-M   'P 1'
#
loop_
_entity.id
_entity.type
_entity.pdbx_description
1 polymer ?
#
loop_
_entity_poly.entity_id
_entity_poly.type
_entity_poly.pdbx_seq_one_letter_code
_entity_poly.pdbx_strand_id
1 'polypeptide(L)' 'MRTRKSERTCKCGAVYERTEQSIPARDIEEFSCEVCGGDLEHFSGAAVVSYRLIRRPDANRT' A
#
# COMPACT_ATOMS: atom_id res chain seq x y z
N MET A 1 20.49 3.49 4.36
CA MET A 1 19.38 3.42 3.38
C MET A 1 18.25 4.28 3.90
N ARG A 2 17.70 5.21 3.11
CA ARG A 2 16.56 6.04 3.54
C ARG A 2 15.27 5.34 3.14
N THR A 3 14.46 4.97 4.12
CA THR A 3 13.15 4.35 3.90
C THR A 3 12.08 5.44 4.08
N ARG A 4 11.16 5.61 3.13
CA ARG A 4 10.01 6.52 3.31
C ARG A 4 8.78 5.74 3.72
N LYS A 5 8.10 6.18 4.78
CA LYS A 5 6.82 5.62 5.21
C LYS A 5 5.70 6.60 4.85
N SER A 6 4.59 6.06 4.40
CA SER A 6 3.38 6.79 4.01
C SER A 6 2.17 5.91 4.28
N GLU A 7 1.01 6.50 4.51
CA GLU A 7 -0.24 5.75 4.70
C GLU A 7 -1.09 5.78 3.44
N ARG A 8 -1.72 4.65 3.12
CA ARG A 8 -2.66 4.49 2.02
C ARG A 8 -3.96 3.92 2.50
N THR A 9 -5.03 4.63 2.22
CA THR A 9 -6.39 4.22 2.58
C THR A 9 -7.11 3.70 1.35
N CYS A 10 -7.58 2.46 1.43
CA CYS A 10 -8.45 1.87 0.43
C CYS A 10 -9.86 2.48 0.50
N LYS A 11 -10.59 2.45 -0.62
CA LYS A 11 -12.01 2.83 -0.67
C LYS A 11 -12.91 2.04 0.27
N CYS A 12 -12.53 0.80 0.62
CA CYS A 12 -13.27 0.01 1.60
C CYS A 12 -13.09 0.51 3.04
N GLY A 13 -12.10 1.38 3.31
CA GLY A 13 -11.73 1.87 4.63
C GLY A 13 -10.51 1.17 5.26
N ALA A 14 -9.93 0.16 4.60
CA ALA A 14 -8.66 -0.43 5.03
C ALA A 14 -7.52 0.61 4.95
N VAL A 15 -6.63 0.65 5.94
CA VAL A 15 -5.43 1.51 5.93
C VAL A 15 -4.18 0.65 5.96
N TYR A 16 -3.26 0.97 5.05
CA TYR A 16 -1.98 0.30 4.88
C TYR A 16 -0.84 1.30 5.13
N GLU A 17 0.16 0.86 5.89
CA GLU A 17 1.46 1.53 5.94
C GLU A 17 2.26 1.09 4.71
N ARG A 18 2.53 2.03 3.81
CA ARG A 18 3.39 1.90 2.64
C ARG A 18 4.81 2.31 3.01
N THR A 19 5.74 1.39 2.84
CA THR A 19 7.16 1.58 3.09
C THR A 19 7.92 1.50 1.77
N GLU A 20 8.61 2.57 1.40
CA GLU A 20 9.43 2.67 0.18
C GLU A 20 10.90 2.53 0.54
N GLN A 21 11.60 1.64 -0.18
CA GLN A 21 13.03 1.50 -0.13
C GLN A 21 13.62 1.70 -1.52
N SER A 22 14.44 2.75 -1.69
CA SER A 22 15.11 3.01 -2.98
C SER A 22 16.07 1.88 -3.33
N ILE A 23 15.90 1.32 -4.53
CA ILE A 23 16.78 0.30 -5.10
C ILE A 23 17.24 0.74 -6.49
N PRO A 24 18.39 0.26 -6.99
CA PRO A 24 18.88 0.62 -8.31
C PRO A 24 18.11 -0.01 -9.48
N ALA A 25 17.08 -0.83 -9.22
CA ALA A 25 16.22 -1.41 -10.25
C ALA A 25 14.87 -0.68 -10.31
N ARG A 26 14.30 -0.61 -11.51
CA ARG A 26 13.04 0.07 -11.79
C ARG A 26 11.98 -1.01 -11.97
N ASP A 27 10.99 -1.00 -11.10
CA ASP A 27 9.90 -1.96 -11.10
C ASP A 27 8.55 -1.24 -11.21
N ILE A 28 7.60 -1.95 -11.79
CA ILE A 28 6.20 -1.55 -11.85
C ILE A 28 5.46 -2.54 -10.98
N GLU A 29 4.87 -2.05 -9.90
CA GLU A 29 4.18 -2.86 -8.91
C GLU A 29 2.76 -2.33 -8.78
N GLU A 30 1.79 -3.25 -8.80
CA GLU A 30 0.42 -2.97 -8.44
C GLU A 30 0.09 -3.66 -7.12
N PHE A 31 -0.60 -2.94 -6.24
CA PHE A 31 -1.05 -3.51 -4.98
C PHE A 31 -2.57 -3.48 -4.90
N SER A 32 -3.15 -4.66 -4.74
CA SER A 32 -4.58 -4.86 -4.51
C SER A 32 -4.85 -4.93 -3.01
N CYS A 33 -5.95 -4.32 -2.57
CA CYS A 33 -6.37 -4.40 -1.18
C CYS A 33 -6.72 -5.84 -0.79
N GLU A 34 -6.02 -6.38 0.20
CA GLU A 34 -6.25 -7.74 0.71
C GLU A 34 -7.63 -7.93 1.38
N VAL A 35 -8.34 -6.83 1.69
CA VAL A 35 -9.65 -6.87 2.36
C VAL A 35 -10.81 -6.94 1.36
N CYS A 36 -10.78 -6.12 0.30
CA CYS A 36 -11.89 -6.03 -0.67
C CYS A 36 -11.51 -6.44 -2.09
N GLY A 37 -10.23 -6.74 -2.36
CA GLY A 37 -9.71 -7.05 -3.69
C GLY A 37 -9.60 -5.87 -4.65
N GLY A 38 -10.01 -4.67 -4.25
CA GLY A 38 -9.94 -3.47 -5.10
C GLY A 38 -8.51 -2.97 -5.33
N ASP A 39 -8.28 -2.24 -6.41
CA ASP A 39 -7.02 -1.55 -6.66
C ASP A 39 -6.75 -0.53 -5.55
N LEU A 40 -5.57 -0.62 -4.91
CA LEU A 40 -5.16 0.32 -3.88
C LEU A 40 -4.15 1.32 -4.42
N GLU A 41 -3.13 0.84 -5.13
CA GLU A 41 -2.12 1.69 -5.74
C GLU A 41 -1.45 1.00 -6.92
N HIS A 42 -1.07 1.81 -7.91
CA HIS A 42 -0.19 1.41 -9.00
C HIS A 42 1.06 2.30 -8.93
N PHE A 43 2.23 1.71 -8.73
CA PHE A 43 3.50 2.40 -8.56
C PHE A 43 4.48 2.03 -9.66
N SER A 44 5.13 3.03 -10.25
CA SER A 44 6.21 2.85 -11.21
C SER A 44 7.41 3.67 -10.76
N GLY A 45 8.51 3.02 -10.41
CA GLY A 45 9.67 3.73 -9.89
C GLY A 45 10.85 2.83 -9.53
N ALA A 46 11.95 3.46 -9.13
CA ALA A 46 13.15 2.78 -8.66
C ALA A 46 13.12 2.57 -7.13
N ALA A 47 12.03 2.01 -6.63
CA ALA A 47 11.87 1.71 -5.22
C ALA A 47 11.07 0.42 -5.04
N VAL A 48 11.51 -0.42 -4.10
CA VAL A 48 10.68 -1.51 -3.60
C VAL A 48 9.66 -0.89 -2.64
N VAL A 49 8.40 -1.20 -2.88
CA VAL A 49 7.30 -0.83 -1.99
C VAL A 49 6.82 -2.05 -1.23
N SER A 50 6.60 -1.89 0.07
CA SER A 50 5.96 -2.91 0.90
C SER A 50 4.75 -2.30 1.59
N TYR A 51 3.65 -3.05 1.60
CA TYR A 51 2.39 -2.64 2.21
C TYR A 51 2.14 -3.50 3.44
N ARG A 52 1.81 -2.85 4.56
CA ARG A 52 1.41 -3.53 5.80
C ARG A 52 0.04 -3.03 6.22
N LEU A 53 -0.94 -3.91 6.30
CA LEU A 53 -2.27 -3.57 6.81
C LEU A 53 -2.16 -3.16 8.30
N ILE A 54 -2.52 -1.90 8.60
CA ILE A 54 -2.49 -1.34 9.96
C ILE A 54 -3.89 -1.09 10.52
N ARG A 55 -4.90 -0.91 9.67
CA ARG A 55 -6.31 -0.85 10.06
C ARG A 55 -7.16 -1.61 9.05
N ARG A 56 -8.03 -2.48 9.55
CA ARG A 56 -9.13 -3.02 8.73
C ARG A 56 -10.31 -2.04 8.74
N PRO A 57 -11.12 -2.03 7.67
CA PRO A 57 -12.33 -1.25 7.68
C PRO A 57 -13.25 -1.78 8.78
N ASP A 58 -13.85 -0.87 9.53
CA ASP A 58 -14.87 -1.23 10.50
C ASP A 58 -16.04 -1.85 9.75
N ALA A 59 -16.25 -3.16 9.94
CA ALA A 59 -17.39 -3.88 9.36
C ALA A 59 -18.73 -3.44 9.97
N ASN A 60 -18.71 -2.48 10.89
CA ASN A 60 -19.86 -2.11 11.71
C ASN A 60 -20.31 -0.66 11.44
N ARG A 61 -20.94 -0.45 10.29
CA ARG A 61 -21.90 0.66 10.11
C ARG A 61 -23.20 0.12 9.50
N THR A 62 -23.86 -0.75 10.26
CA THR A 62 -25.30 -0.99 10.16
C THR A 62 -25.97 -0.26 11.31
#